data_AF-A0A1V3JY31-F1
#
_entry.id   AF-A0A1V3JY31-F1
#
_cell.length_a   1.000
_cell.length_b   1.000
_cell.length_c   1.000
_cell.angle_alpha   90.00
_cell.angle_beta   90.00
_cell.angle_gamma   90.00
#
_symmetry.space_group_name_H-M   'P 1'
#
loop_
_entity.id
_entity.type
_entity.pdbx_description
1 polymer ?
#
loop_
_entity_poly.entity_id
_entity_poly.type
_entity_poly.pdbx_seq_one_letter_code
_entity_poly.pdbx_strand_id
1 'polypeptide(L)'
;MKKYWWVNQSTKKGYAQNKIIWAPEKNKQGNRVPHWDSLFDANIGDEVIHYTDGYIVGISQVIGKAKKASNPYPDNLQWGINGKQLTIEYYEINPIHKEAIHLNIRKDDKSVFDKNGHVKQGYFFLIDDMLQQEIKKLLEKNNHEAL
;
A
#
# COMPACT_ATOMS: atom_id res chain seq x y z
N MET A 1 -11.50 2.28 -15.95
CA MET A 1 -10.07 1.97 -16.07
C MET A 1 -9.58 1.55 -14.70
N LYS A 2 -8.80 0.46 -14.61
CA LYS A 2 -8.24 -0.03 -13.34
C LYS A 2 -7.22 0.99 -12.81
N LYS A 3 -7.27 1.32 -11.52
CA LYS A 3 -6.26 2.14 -10.86
C LYS A 3 -5.28 1.28 -10.06
N TYR A 4 -4.12 1.84 -9.81
CA TYR A 4 -3.04 1.20 -9.06
C TYR A 4 -2.71 2.03 -7.84
N TRP A 5 -2.60 1.36 -6.71
CA TRP A 5 -2.38 2.00 -5.42
C TRP A 5 -1.14 1.42 -4.76
N TRP A 6 -0.55 2.21 -3.87
CA TRP A 6 0.54 1.80 -3.01
C TRP A 6 0.17 2.07 -1.56
N VAL A 7 0.35 1.07 -0.69
CA VAL A 7 0.13 1.21 0.75
C VAL A 7 1.44 1.06 1.53
N ASN A 8 1.80 2.09 2.31
CA ASN A 8 2.89 2.06 3.27
C ASN A 8 2.41 1.51 4.61
N GLN A 9 2.94 0.39 5.05
CA GLN A 9 2.57 -0.24 6.31
C GLN A 9 3.75 -0.21 7.29
N SER A 10 3.53 0.38 8.46
CA SER A 10 4.54 0.53 9.53
C SER A 10 4.70 -0.74 10.39
N THR A 11 4.62 -1.89 9.75
CA THR A 11 4.67 -3.23 10.36
C THR A 11 5.98 -3.92 9.98
N LYS A 12 6.22 -5.13 10.46
CA LYS A 12 7.36 -5.93 9.99
C LYS A 12 6.94 -6.79 8.81
N LYS A 13 7.89 -7.14 7.94
CA LYS A 13 7.71 -8.13 6.88
C LYS A 13 7.12 -9.44 7.43
N GLY A 14 6.13 -10.01 6.73
CA GLY A 14 5.47 -11.27 7.11
C GLY A 14 4.39 -11.18 8.19
N TYR A 15 4.10 -9.99 8.73
CA TYR A 15 3.08 -9.83 9.77
C TYR A 15 1.66 -9.82 9.18
N ALA A 16 0.68 -10.34 9.93
CA ALA A 16 -0.73 -10.42 9.49
C ALA A 16 -1.31 -9.05 9.14
N GLN A 17 -0.84 -8.00 9.80
CA GLN A 17 -1.20 -6.61 9.54
C GLN A 17 -0.87 -6.16 8.10
N ASN A 18 0.10 -6.79 7.44
CA ASN A 18 0.41 -6.52 6.03
C ASN A 18 -0.75 -6.91 5.09
N LYS A 19 -1.69 -7.74 5.56
CA LYS A 19 -2.86 -8.21 4.78
C LYS A 19 -4.10 -7.32 5.00
N ILE A 20 -3.95 -6.22 5.76
CA ILE A 20 -5.06 -5.34 6.15
C ILE A 20 -4.75 -3.90 5.70
N ILE A 21 -5.73 -3.28 5.05
CA ILE A 21 -5.70 -1.86 4.71
C ILE A 21 -6.76 -1.15 5.55
N TRP A 22 -6.29 -0.46 6.59
CA TRP A 22 -7.13 0.29 7.51
C TRP A 22 -6.46 1.61 7.88
N ALA A 23 -7.25 2.68 7.97
CA ALA A 23 -6.78 3.97 8.47
C ALA A 23 -7.78 4.57 9.46
N PRO A 24 -7.29 5.32 10.46
CA PRO A 24 -8.18 6.04 11.38
C PRO A 24 -8.97 7.13 10.64
N GLU A 25 -10.10 7.52 11.22
CA GLU A 25 -10.93 8.59 10.66
C GLU A 25 -10.29 9.96 10.83
N LYS A 26 -9.66 10.17 11.99
CA LYS A 26 -9.01 11.43 12.39
C LYS A 26 -7.68 11.12 13.08
N ASN A 27 -6.76 12.07 13.02
CA ASN A 27 -5.50 11.97 13.75
C ASN A 27 -5.72 12.30 15.23
N LYS A 28 -4.67 12.22 16.06
CA LYS A 28 -4.73 12.52 17.50
C LYS A 28 -5.22 13.95 17.82
N GLN A 29 -5.13 14.88 16.86
CA GLN A 29 -5.59 16.27 16.98
C GLN A 29 -7.03 16.46 16.45
N GLY A 30 -7.70 15.40 16.01
CA GLY A 30 -9.06 15.46 15.48
C GLY A 30 -9.15 15.86 14.00
N ASN A 31 -8.02 16.01 13.29
CA ASN A 31 -8.00 16.42 11.89
C ASN A 31 -8.07 15.23 10.92
N ARG A 32 -8.71 15.45 9.77
CA ARG A 32 -8.64 14.54 8.62
C ARG A 32 -7.24 14.52 8.02
N VAL A 33 -6.87 13.40 7.42
CA VAL A 33 -5.56 13.21 6.80
C VAL A 33 -5.75 12.74 5.36
N PRO A 34 -5.31 13.50 4.35
CA PRO A 34 -5.62 13.23 2.95
C PRO A 34 -5.30 11.80 2.49
N HIS A 35 -4.12 11.29 2.81
CA HIS A 35 -3.69 9.94 2.41
C HIS A 35 -4.44 8.80 3.14
N TRP A 36 -5.20 9.10 4.19
CA TRP A 36 -6.15 8.12 4.74
C TRP A 36 -7.45 8.16 3.94
N ASP A 37 -7.91 9.35 3.58
CA ASP A 37 -9.19 9.53 2.88
C ASP A 37 -9.16 9.03 1.45
N SER A 38 -7.98 8.95 0.82
CA SER A 38 -7.78 8.31 -0.49
C SER A 38 -8.24 6.84 -0.54
N LEU A 39 -8.44 6.17 0.62
CA LEU A 39 -9.06 4.84 0.65
C LEU A 39 -10.47 4.82 0.03
N PHE A 40 -11.21 5.93 0.08
CA PHE A 40 -12.54 6.01 -0.53
C PHE A 40 -12.50 6.10 -2.06
N ASP A 41 -11.37 6.52 -2.62
CA ASP A 41 -11.18 6.69 -4.07
C ASP A 41 -10.90 5.36 -4.80
N ALA A 42 -10.50 4.33 -4.05
CA ALA A 42 -10.29 2.99 -4.57
C ALA A 42 -11.61 2.33 -4.98
N ASN A 43 -11.62 1.62 -6.10
CA ASN A 43 -12.77 0.94 -6.68
C ASN A 43 -12.53 -0.56 -6.75
N ILE A 44 -13.63 -1.32 -6.81
CA ILE A 44 -13.57 -2.76 -7.08
C ILE A 44 -12.81 -2.98 -8.39
N GLY A 45 -11.83 -3.89 -8.38
CA GLY A 45 -10.95 -4.18 -9.50
C GLY A 45 -9.62 -3.43 -9.48
N ASP A 46 -9.46 -2.38 -8.65
CA ASP A 46 -8.17 -1.72 -8.45
C ASP A 46 -7.17 -2.67 -7.79
N GLU A 47 -5.89 -2.42 -8.00
CA GLU A 47 -4.80 -3.21 -7.43
C GLU A 47 -3.99 -2.37 -6.45
N VAL A 48 -3.52 -3.00 -5.37
CA VAL A 48 -2.73 -2.36 -4.32
C VAL A 48 -1.43 -3.10 -4.11
N ILE A 49 -0.33 -2.38 -4.16
CA ILE A 49 1.02 -2.84 -3.79
C ILE A 49 1.24 -2.59 -2.31
N HIS A 50 1.64 -3.61 -1.56
CA HIS A 50 1.86 -3.55 -0.12
C HIS A 50 3.34 -3.38 0.18
N TYR A 51 3.70 -2.27 0.81
CA TYR A 51 5.07 -1.91 1.13
C TYR A 51 5.30 -1.79 2.63
N THR A 52 6.36 -2.43 3.11
CA THR A 52 6.80 -2.33 4.49
C THR A 52 8.29 -2.59 4.60
N ASP A 53 8.96 -1.89 5.53
CA ASP A 53 10.37 -2.14 5.88
C ASP A 53 11.36 -2.16 4.68
N GLY A 54 11.10 -1.36 3.63
CA GLY A 54 11.95 -1.36 2.42
C GLY A 54 11.56 -2.37 1.35
N TYR A 55 10.53 -3.20 1.59
CA TYR A 55 10.12 -4.28 0.70
C TYR A 55 8.69 -4.13 0.23
N ILE A 56 8.45 -4.50 -1.04
CA ILE A 56 7.13 -4.92 -1.50
C ILE A 56 6.92 -6.34 -1.00
N VAL A 57 5.85 -6.57 -0.25
CA VAL A 57 5.58 -7.84 0.44
C VAL A 57 4.33 -8.56 -0.03
N GLY A 58 3.49 -7.90 -0.83
CA GLY A 58 2.28 -8.48 -1.38
C GLY A 58 1.58 -7.55 -2.36
N ILE A 59 0.58 -8.12 -3.02
CA ILE A 59 -0.34 -7.40 -3.89
C ILE A 59 -1.75 -7.77 -3.48
N SER A 60 -2.70 -6.87 -3.64
CA SER A 60 -4.10 -7.23 -3.44
C SER A 60 -5.01 -6.62 -4.48
N GLN A 61 -6.10 -7.28 -4.78
CA GLN A 61 -7.20 -6.71 -5.55
C GLN A 61 -8.25 -6.14 -4.61
N VAL A 62 -8.76 -4.95 -4.92
CA VAL A 62 -9.91 -4.37 -4.21
C VAL A 62 -11.17 -5.12 -4.63
N ILE A 63 -11.84 -5.75 -3.67
CA ILE A 63 -13.09 -6.51 -3.87
C ILE A 63 -14.30 -5.83 -3.23
N GLY A 64 -14.08 -4.73 -2.50
CA GLY A 64 -15.14 -3.91 -1.95
C GLY A 64 -14.66 -2.50 -1.58
N LYS A 65 -15.57 -1.54 -1.66
CA LYS A 65 -15.33 -0.14 -1.27
C LYS A 65 -14.93 -0.02 0.20
N ALA A 66 -14.15 1.01 0.52
CA ALA A 66 -13.83 1.33 1.91
C ALA A 66 -15.10 1.59 2.72
N LYS A 67 -15.20 0.98 3.88
CA LYS A 67 -16.33 1.12 4.82
C LYS A 67 -15.82 1.52 6.19
N LYS A 68 -16.68 2.15 6.99
CA LYS A 68 -16.41 2.39 8.41
C LYS A 68 -16.12 1.06 9.09
N ALA A 69 -15.05 1.00 9.87
CA ALA A 69 -14.59 -0.20 10.54
C ALA A 69 -13.85 0.15 11.82
N SER A 70 -13.95 -0.73 12.81
CA SER A 70 -13.17 -0.65 14.04
C SER A 70 -11.69 -0.89 13.77
N ASN A 71 -10.81 -0.35 14.62
CA ASN A 71 -9.39 -0.62 14.58
C ASN A 71 -9.13 -2.14 14.69
N PRO A 72 -8.51 -2.77 13.68
CA PRO A 72 -8.23 -4.20 13.69
C PRO A 72 -7.01 -4.57 14.55
N TYR A 73 -6.34 -3.59 15.16
CA TYR A 73 -5.13 -3.76 15.96
C TYR A 73 -5.43 -3.47 17.44
N PRO A 74 -5.90 -4.47 18.21
CA PRO A 74 -6.36 -4.26 19.59
C PRO A 74 -5.25 -3.73 20.52
N ASP A 75 -4.00 -4.10 20.26
CA ASP A 75 -2.85 -3.69 21.07
C ASP A 75 -2.29 -2.30 20.69
N ASN A 76 -2.78 -1.70 19.60
CA ASN A 76 -2.30 -0.40 19.13
C ASN A 76 -3.16 0.73 19.70
N LEU A 77 -2.85 1.13 20.93
CA LEU A 77 -3.51 2.23 21.65
C LEU A 77 -3.23 3.62 21.04
N GLN A 78 -2.32 3.73 20.06
CA GLN A 78 -2.04 5.03 19.45
C GLN A 78 -3.13 5.49 18.48
N TRP A 79 -3.95 4.58 17.98
CA TRP A 79 -5.00 4.86 17.01
C TRP A 79 -6.37 4.81 17.67
N GLY A 80 -7.27 5.68 17.20
CA GLY A 80 -8.66 5.66 17.65
C GLY A 80 -9.36 4.36 17.28
N ILE A 81 -10.42 4.02 18.01
CA ILE A 81 -11.23 2.82 17.77
C ILE A 81 -11.91 2.88 16.40
N ASN A 82 -12.27 4.09 15.93
CA ASN A 82 -13.00 4.27 14.68
C ASN A 82 -12.08 4.60 13.51
N GLY A 83 -12.32 3.93 12.39
CA GLY A 83 -11.65 4.22 11.14
C GLY A 83 -12.40 3.65 9.96
N LYS A 84 -11.64 3.29 8.95
CA LYS A 84 -12.14 2.78 7.68
C LYS A 84 -11.23 1.69 7.16
N GLN A 85 -11.84 0.65 6.61
CA GLN A 85 -11.14 -0.51 6.05
C GLN A 85 -11.51 -0.67 4.58
N LEU A 86 -10.50 -0.89 3.75
CA LEU A 86 -10.69 -1.30 2.36
C LEU A 86 -10.79 -2.83 2.28
N THR A 87 -11.81 -3.34 1.60
CA THR A 87 -11.99 -4.79 1.43
C THR A 87 -11.16 -5.27 0.26
N ILE A 88 -10.21 -6.16 0.53
CA ILE A 88 -9.24 -6.65 -0.44
C ILE A 88 -9.14 -8.18 -0.43
N GLU A 89 -8.72 -8.72 -1.56
CA GLU A 89 -8.19 -10.08 -1.68
C GLU A 89 -6.67 -10.01 -1.81
N TYR A 90 -5.96 -10.54 -0.82
CA TYR A 90 -4.50 -10.39 -0.68
C TYR A 90 -3.76 -11.61 -1.23
N TYR A 91 -2.69 -11.34 -1.98
CA TYR A 91 -1.77 -12.31 -2.53
C TYR A 91 -0.36 -12.05 -1.99
N GLU A 92 0.20 -13.05 -1.34
CA GLU A 92 1.56 -13.03 -0.83
C GLU A 92 2.55 -13.26 -1.96
N ILE A 93 3.70 -12.57 -1.90
CA ILE A 93 4.76 -12.70 -2.90
C ILE A 93 6.11 -12.95 -2.22
N ASN A 94 7.09 -13.44 -2.98
CA ASN A 94 8.49 -13.36 -2.58
C ASN A 94 8.90 -11.88 -2.50
N PRO A 95 9.30 -11.37 -1.32
CA PRO A 95 9.38 -9.92 -1.17
C PRO A 95 10.53 -9.27 -1.92
N ILE A 96 10.22 -8.14 -2.57
CA ILE A 96 11.13 -7.43 -3.47
C ILE A 96 11.61 -6.16 -2.77
N HIS A 97 12.93 -5.98 -2.63
CA HIS A 97 13.47 -4.74 -2.09
C HIS A 97 13.17 -3.57 -3.05
N LYS A 98 12.78 -2.40 -2.53
CA LYS A 98 12.46 -1.21 -3.35
C LYS A 98 13.54 -0.80 -4.35
N GLU A 99 14.80 -1.14 -4.09
CA GLU A 99 15.93 -0.79 -4.97
C GLU A 99 15.98 -1.64 -6.23
N ALA A 100 15.23 -2.74 -6.29
CA ALA A 100 14.99 -3.45 -7.54
C ALA A 100 14.20 -2.59 -8.54
N ILE A 101 13.42 -1.60 -8.07
CA ILE A 101 12.77 -0.61 -8.93
C ILE A 101 13.83 0.40 -9.36
N HIS A 102 13.98 0.53 -10.68
CA HIS A 102 14.96 1.43 -11.28
C HIS A 102 14.85 2.86 -10.72
N LEU A 103 15.99 3.48 -10.38
CA LEU A 103 16.00 4.77 -9.69
C LEU A 103 15.28 5.88 -10.48
N ASN A 104 15.39 5.87 -11.82
CA ASN A 104 14.69 6.86 -12.64
C ASN A 104 13.17 6.71 -12.54
N ILE A 105 12.65 5.47 -12.55
CA ILE A 105 11.21 5.20 -12.37
C ILE A 105 10.76 5.68 -10.99
N ARG A 106 11.56 5.42 -9.94
CA ARG A 106 11.26 5.96 -8.60
C ARG A 106 11.28 7.50 -8.57
N LYS A 107 12.16 8.17 -9.29
CA LYS A 107 12.20 9.64 -9.30
C LYS A 107 11.11 10.27 -10.17
N ASP A 108 10.69 9.58 -11.22
CA ASP A 108 9.66 10.03 -12.15
C ASP A 108 8.26 9.88 -11.55
N ASP A 109 8.02 8.82 -10.76
CA ASP A 109 6.81 8.73 -9.94
C ASP A 109 6.83 9.80 -8.82
N LYS A 110 6.03 10.83 -9.02
CA LYS A 110 5.86 11.92 -8.04
C LYS A 110 4.78 11.60 -7.01
N SER A 111 4.25 10.38 -6.97
CA SER A 111 3.18 9.99 -6.06
C SER A 111 3.76 9.46 -4.75
N VAL A 112 4.41 8.30 -4.77
CA VAL A 112 4.90 7.58 -3.61
C VAL A 112 6.36 7.86 -3.30
N PHE A 113 7.17 8.29 -4.28
CA PHE A 113 8.59 8.57 -4.08
C PHE A 113 8.92 10.07 -4.06
N ASP A 114 9.93 10.44 -3.27
CA ASP A 114 10.52 11.77 -3.24
C ASP A 114 11.54 11.98 -4.38
N LYS A 115 12.09 13.20 -4.50
CA LYS A 115 13.08 13.54 -5.53
C LYS A 115 14.37 12.69 -5.52
N ASN A 116 14.63 11.99 -4.42
CA ASN A 116 15.78 11.10 -4.25
C ASN A 116 15.40 9.63 -4.48
N GLY A 117 14.12 9.33 -4.74
CA GLY A 117 13.59 7.99 -4.88
C GLY A 117 13.33 7.29 -3.55
N HIS A 118 13.26 8.02 -2.44
CA HIS A 118 12.82 7.47 -1.15
C HIS A 118 11.30 7.47 -1.06
N VAL A 119 10.73 6.47 -0.39
CA VAL A 119 9.28 6.42 -0.16
C VAL A 119 8.86 7.57 0.76
N LYS A 120 7.85 8.34 0.36
CA LYS A 120 7.28 9.45 1.11
C LYS A 120 6.57 8.98 2.37
N GLN A 121 6.50 9.86 3.36
CA GLN A 121 5.59 9.67 4.48
C GLN A 121 4.13 9.81 4.04
N GLY A 122 3.32 8.86 4.46
CA GLY A 122 1.89 8.75 4.16
C GLY A 122 1.49 7.28 4.11
N TYR A 123 0.22 7.01 3.82
CA TYR A 123 -0.35 5.67 3.93
C TYR A 123 -0.75 5.10 2.58
N PHE A 124 -1.66 5.75 1.85
CA PHE A 124 -2.26 5.20 0.64
C PHE A 124 -2.13 6.20 -0.53
N PHE A 125 -1.47 5.77 -1.61
CA PHE A 125 -1.11 6.63 -2.74
C PHE A 125 -1.63 6.05 -4.04
N LEU A 126 -2.19 6.89 -4.91
CA LEU A 126 -2.42 6.54 -6.31
C LEU A 126 -1.09 6.60 -7.06
N ILE A 127 -0.68 5.51 -7.68
CA ILE A 127 0.56 5.46 -8.46
C ILE A 127 0.30 5.50 -9.96
N ASP A 128 1.32 5.86 -10.74
CA ASP A 128 1.22 5.82 -12.19
C ASP A 128 1.41 4.40 -12.79
N ASP A 129 0.98 4.26 -14.04
CA ASP A 129 1.05 2.99 -14.77
C ASP A 129 2.49 2.53 -15.02
N MET A 130 3.45 3.45 -15.10
CA MET A 130 4.85 3.11 -15.39
C MET A 130 5.50 2.41 -14.19
N LEU A 131 5.27 2.94 -12.98
CA LEU A 131 5.70 2.31 -11.74
C LEU A 131 5.04 0.93 -11.57
N GLN A 132 3.75 0.82 -11.86
CA GLN A 132 3.07 -0.47 -11.76
C GLN A 132 3.62 -1.51 -12.75
N GLN A 133 3.86 -1.11 -14.01
CA GLN A 133 4.42 -2.01 -15.02
C GLN A 133 5.81 -2.50 -14.63
N GLU A 134 6.64 -1.65 -14.02
CA GLU A 134 7.95 -2.07 -13.53
C GLU A 134 7.84 -3.11 -12.42
N ILE A 135 6.94 -2.88 -11.45
CA ILE A 135 6.70 -3.84 -10.37
C ILE A 135 6.21 -5.18 -10.93
N LYS A 136 5.31 -5.16 -11.93
CA LYS A 136 4.83 -6.36 -12.60
C LYS A 136 5.96 -7.18 -13.23
N LYS A 137 6.91 -6.53 -13.92
CA LYS A 137 8.08 -7.21 -14.51
C LYS A 137 8.96 -7.86 -13.42
N LEU A 138 9.17 -7.17 -12.31
CA LEU A 138 9.95 -7.69 -11.19
C LEU A 138 9.29 -8.94 -10.57
N LEU A 139 7.96 -8.95 -10.47
CA LEU A 139 7.20 -10.10 -9.97
C LEU A 139 7.29 -11.31 -10.90
N GLU A 140 7.13 -11.08 -12.21
CA GLU A 140 7.27 -12.13 -13.22
C GLU A 140 8.66 -12.77 -13.15
N LYS A 141 9.72 -11.94 -13.06
CA LYS A 141 11.10 -12.42 -12.92
C LYS A 141 11.32 -13.24 -11.63
N ASN A 142 10.81 -12.76 -10.50
CA ASN A 142 10.94 -13.46 -9.21
C ASN A 142 10.23 -14.83 -9.18
N ASN A 143 9.18 -15.00 -9.97
CA ASN A 143 8.48 -16.28 -10.09
C ASN A 143 9.25 -17.28 -10.97
N HIS A 144 10.05 -16.80 -11.94
CA HIS A 144 10.86 -17.64 -12.81
C HIS A 144 12.17 -18.11 -12.16
N GLU A 145 12.70 -17.38 -11.17
CA GLU A 145 13.91 -17.77 -10.42
C GLU A 145 13.64 -18.79 -9.29
N ALA A 146 12.36 -19.15 -9.06
CA ALA A 146 11.93 -20.10 -8.04
C ALA A 146 11.69 -21.54 -8.56
N LEU A 147 12.07 -21.82 -9.81
CA LEU A 147 12.01 -23.13 -10.48
C LEU A 147 13.42 -23.57 -10.91
#